data_AF-A0A6I6A5W7-F1
#
_entry.id   AF-A0A6I6A5W7-F1
#
_cell.length_a   1.000
_cell.length_b   1.000
_cell.length_c   1.000
_cell.angle_alpha   90.00
_cell.angle_beta   90.00
_cell.angle_gamma   90.00
#
_symmetry.space_group_name_H-M   'P 1'
#
loop_
_entity.id
_entity.type
_entity.pdbx_description
1 polymer ?
#
loop_
_entity_poly.entity_id
_entity_poly.type
_entity_poly.pdbx_seq_one_letter_code
_entity_poly.pdbx_strand_id
1 'polypeptide(L)'
;MGQNSLIWIGSIVGCLLGILGGGIGTWMSIKNTNGPREKAFMVRTAVVMWVSISLFLLLLYFLSEPWNRLIWIPYGIGLLTAIHYCNRRQQAISAEESPVPHAHRNE
;
A
#
# COMPACT_ATOMS: atom_id res chain seq x y z
N MET A 1 -28.89 -0.19 -24.47
CA MET A 1 -28.41 0.46 -23.23
C MET A 1 -27.29 1.42 -23.64
N GLY A 2 -27.27 2.66 -23.13
CA GLY A 2 -26.37 3.70 -23.64
C GLY A 2 -24.95 3.62 -23.10
N GLN A 3 -23.96 4.09 -23.87
CA GLN A 3 -22.52 4.10 -23.52
C GLN A 3 -22.25 4.55 -22.08
N ASN A 4 -22.97 5.59 -21.63
CA ASN A 4 -22.82 6.19 -20.31
C ASN A 4 -23.02 5.19 -19.16
N SER A 5 -23.95 4.22 -19.27
CA SER A 5 -24.18 3.27 -18.17
C SER A 5 -23.00 2.33 -17.94
N LEU A 6 -22.25 1.97 -18.99
CA LEU A 6 -21.01 1.20 -18.85
C LEU A 6 -19.92 1.99 -18.12
N ILE A 7 -19.84 3.31 -18.36
CA ILE A 7 -18.89 4.20 -17.67
C ILE A 7 -19.22 4.27 -16.18
N TRP A 8 -20.48 4.57 -15.82
CA TRP A 8 -20.91 4.62 -14.41
C TRP A 8 -20.69 3.29 -13.67
N ILE A 9 -21.05 2.16 -14.28
CA ILE A 9 -20.81 0.83 -13.70
C ILE A 9 -19.31 0.56 -13.54
N GLY A 10 -18.49 0.88 -14.55
CA GLY A 10 -17.03 0.71 -14.51
C GLY A 10 -16.39 1.53 -13.38
N SER A 11 -16.78 2.79 -13.20
CA SER A 11 -16.29 3.63 -12.10
C SER A 11 -16.70 3.10 -10.72
N ILE A 12 -17.97 2.72 -10.54
CA ILE A 12 -18.48 2.21 -9.25
C ILE A 12 -17.80 0.88 -8.88
N VAL A 13 -17.71 -0.07 -9.82
CA VAL A 13 -17.05 -1.36 -9.62
C VAL A 13 -15.54 -1.18 -9.40
N GLY A 14 -14.89 -0.28 -10.14
CA GLY A 14 -13.47 0.05 -9.95
C GLY A 14 -13.17 0.60 -8.56
N CYS A 15 -13.98 1.55 -8.06
CA CYS A 15 -13.85 2.07 -6.70
C CYS A 15 -14.10 0.97 -5.64
N LEU A 16 -15.14 0.16 -5.79
CA LEU A 16 -15.43 -0.94 -4.86
C LEU A 16 -14.31 -1.99 -4.81
N LEU A 17 -13.78 -2.41 -5.97
CA LEU A 17 -12.66 -3.34 -6.05
C LEU A 17 -11.35 -2.74 -5.50
N GLY A 18 -11.10 -1.44 -5.74
CA GLY A 18 -9.96 -0.74 -5.13
C GLY A 18 -10.04 -0.70 -3.60
N ILE A 19 -11.24 -0.40 -3.05
CA ILE A 19 -11.48 -0.36 -1.61
C ILE A 19 -11.35 -1.75 -0.99
N LEU A 20 -11.97 -2.77 -1.59
CA LEU A 20 -11.90 -4.16 -1.12
C LEU A 20 -10.47 -4.71 -1.21
N GLY A 21 -9.76 -4.47 -2.32
CA GLY A 21 -8.37 -4.89 -2.50
C GLY A 21 -7.43 -4.23 -1.49
N GLY A 22 -7.53 -2.91 -1.31
CA GLY A 22 -6.75 -2.17 -0.32
C GLY A 22 -7.05 -2.59 1.12
N GLY A 23 -8.32 -2.85 1.44
CA GLY A 23 -8.76 -3.33 2.75
C GLY A 23 -8.30 -4.76 3.06
N ILE A 24 -8.48 -5.69 2.11
CA ILE A 24 -8.05 -7.09 2.25
C ILE A 24 -6.53 -7.21 2.31
N GLY A 25 -5.79 -6.47 1.47
CA GLY A 25 -4.33 -6.42 1.54
C GLY A 25 -3.82 -5.91 2.89
N THR A 26 -4.40 -4.81 3.38
CA THR A 26 -4.10 -4.26 4.71
C THR A 26 -4.39 -5.27 5.84
N TRP A 27 -5.56 -5.91 5.80
CA TRP A 27 -5.96 -6.90 6.81
C TRP A 27 -5.09 -8.15 6.78
N MET A 28 -4.76 -8.66 5.60
CA MET A 28 -3.92 -9.85 5.44
C MET A 28 -2.48 -9.60 5.90
N SER A 29 -1.92 -8.42 5.61
CA SER A 29 -0.68 -7.93 6.21
C SER A 29 -0.76 -7.95 7.75
N ILE A 30 -1.70 -7.20 8.35
CA ILE A 30 -1.84 -7.10 9.81
C ILE A 30 -2.04 -8.47 10.48
N LYS A 31 -2.76 -9.39 9.82
CA LYS A 31 -3.06 -10.72 10.36
C LYS A 31 -1.88 -11.69 10.32
N ASN A 32 -1.00 -11.61 9.32
CA ASN A 32 0.12 -12.55 9.14
C ASN A 32 1.29 -12.31 10.10
N THR A 33 1.32 -11.16 10.78
CA THR A 33 2.43 -10.74 11.64
C THR A 33 2.22 -11.09 13.10
N ASN A 34 3.21 -11.74 13.72
CA ASN A 34 3.14 -12.21 15.10
C ASN A 34 3.44 -11.10 16.14
N GLY A 35 4.32 -10.15 15.81
CA GLY A 35 4.76 -9.10 16.73
C GLY A 35 3.78 -7.92 16.90
N PRO A 36 3.58 -7.38 18.12
CA PRO A 36 2.72 -6.23 18.35
C PRO A 36 3.30 -4.91 17.80
N ARG A 37 4.64 -4.73 17.74
CA ARG A 37 5.25 -3.51 17.18
C ARG A 37 5.18 -3.49 15.67
N GLU A 38 5.45 -4.62 15.01
CA GLU A 38 5.33 -4.76 13.56
C GLU A 38 3.88 -4.55 13.08
N LYS A 39 2.87 -5.06 13.81
CA LYS A 39 1.44 -4.74 13.57
C LYS A 39 1.16 -3.24 13.61
N ALA A 40 1.64 -2.54 14.64
CA ALA A 40 1.44 -1.09 14.77
C ALA A 40 2.15 -0.29 13.66
N PHE A 41 3.31 -0.75 13.19
CA PHE A 41 4.00 -0.17 12.03
C PHE A 41 3.22 -0.37 10.73
N MET A 42 2.67 -1.55 10.48
CA MET A 42 1.88 -1.81 9.28
C MET A 42 0.54 -1.06 9.25
N VAL A 43 -0.17 -0.92 10.39
CA VAL A 43 -1.37 -0.06 10.45
C VAL A 43 -1.04 1.37 10.04
N ARG A 44 0.05 1.95 10.55
CA ARG A 44 0.49 3.30 10.18
C ARG A 44 0.86 3.40 8.69
N THR A 45 1.58 2.40 8.17
CA THR A 45 2.03 2.38 6.77
C THR A 45 0.84 2.20 5.81
N ALA A 46 -0.14 1.37 6.15
CA ALA A 46 -1.37 1.21 5.40
C ALA A 46 -2.20 2.50 5.37
N VAL A 47 -2.34 3.21 6.50
CA VAL A 47 -3.01 4.53 6.54
C VAL A 47 -2.27 5.54 5.68
N VAL A 48 -0.93 5.60 5.75
CA VAL A 48 -0.13 6.47 4.87
C VAL A 48 -0.34 6.12 3.40
N MET A 49 -0.30 4.83 3.02
CA MET A 49 -0.53 4.37 1.66
C MET A 49 -1.94 4.72 1.15
N TRP A 50 -2.97 4.55 1.97
CA TRP A 50 -4.34 4.95 1.66
C TRP A 50 -4.50 6.47 1.46
N VAL A 51 -3.86 7.27 2.33
CA VAL A 51 -3.84 8.74 2.19
C VAL A 51 -3.08 9.14 0.92
N SER A 52 -1.93 8.53 0.63
CA SER A 52 -1.14 8.81 -0.58
C SER A 52 -1.88 8.44 -1.87
N ILE A 53 -2.57 7.30 -1.92
CA ILE A 53 -3.40 6.92 -3.08
C ILE A 53 -4.58 7.88 -3.25
N SER A 54 -5.27 8.22 -2.16
CA SER A 54 -6.40 9.16 -2.19
C SER A 54 -5.97 10.55 -2.64
N LEU A 55 -4.84 11.05 -2.12
CA LEU A 55 -4.24 12.32 -2.50
C LEU A 55 -3.77 12.30 -3.96
N PHE A 56 -3.17 11.20 -4.43
CA PHE A 56 -2.75 11.03 -5.81
C PHE A 56 -3.94 11.08 -6.78
N LEU A 57 -5.04 10.37 -6.49
CA LEU A 57 -6.27 10.41 -7.29
C LEU A 57 -6.92 11.80 -7.31
N LEU A 58 -6.93 12.50 -6.17
CA LEU A 58 -7.47 13.86 -6.07
C LEU A 58 -6.61 14.86 -6.86
N LEU A 59 -5.28 14.73 -6.79
CA LEU A 59 -4.33 15.54 -7.55
C LEU A 59 -4.40 15.25 -9.06
N LEU A 60 -4.60 13.99 -9.45
CA LEU A 60 -4.81 13.54 -10.83
C LEU A 60 -6.15 14.04 -11.42
N TYR A 61 -7.16 14.26 -10.57
CA TYR A 61 -8.42 14.92 -10.96
C TYR A 61 -8.28 16.44 -11.10
N PHE A 62 -7.45 17.08 -10.26
CA PHE A 62 -7.24 18.54 -10.28
C PHE A 62 -6.24 19.02 -11.35
N LEU A 63 -5.34 18.16 -11.84
CA LEU A 63 -4.35 18.50 -12.86
C LEU A 63 -4.86 18.21 -14.28
N SER A 64 -4.96 19.27 -15.08
CA SER A 64 -5.15 19.22 -16.52
C SER A 64 -3.92 18.62 -17.24
N GLU A 65 -4.14 18.09 -18.45
CA GLU A 65 -3.04 17.75 -19.36
C GLU A 65 -2.20 19.00 -19.69
N PRO A 66 -0.86 18.89 -19.79
CA PRO A 66 -0.05 17.66 -19.77
C PRO A 66 0.44 17.25 -18.37
N TRP A 67 0.09 17.97 -17.31
CA TRP A 67 0.67 17.79 -15.97
C TRP A 67 0.29 16.45 -15.32
N ASN A 68 -0.91 15.96 -15.59
CA ASN A 68 -1.38 14.63 -15.22
C ASN A 68 -0.36 13.54 -15.63
N ARG A 69 0.09 13.56 -16.88
CA ARG A 69 1.09 12.61 -17.40
C ARG A 69 2.46 12.71 -16.73
N LEU A 70 2.93 13.91 -16.41
CA LEU A 70 4.20 14.10 -15.69
C LEU A 70 4.15 13.50 -14.27
N ILE A 71 2.98 13.49 -13.64
CA ILE A 71 2.75 13.01 -12.27
C ILE A 71 2.95 11.49 -12.11
N TRP A 72 2.88 10.72 -13.21
CA TRP A 72 3.18 9.28 -13.20
C TRP A 72 4.65 8.95 -12.93
N ILE A 73 5.59 9.84 -13.27
CA ILE A 73 7.03 9.64 -13.06
C ILE A 73 7.39 9.63 -11.56
N PRO A 74 7.08 10.68 -10.77
CA PRO A 74 7.33 10.64 -9.33
C PRO A 74 6.45 9.62 -8.61
N TYR A 75 5.27 9.26 -9.14
CA TYR A 75 4.46 8.16 -8.59
C TYR A 75 5.13 6.80 -8.75
N GLY A 76 5.65 6.46 -9.95
CA GLY A 76 6.37 5.20 -10.17
C GLY A 76 7.62 5.08 -9.30
N ILE A 77 8.41 6.16 -9.20
CA ILE A 77 9.59 6.22 -8.32
C ILE A 77 9.17 6.14 -6.84
N GLY A 78 8.13 6.87 -6.44
CA GLY A 78 7.58 6.87 -5.08
C GLY A 78 7.05 5.50 -4.65
N LEU A 79 6.37 4.79 -5.55
CA LEU A 79 5.86 3.44 -5.31
C LEU A 79 7.01 2.44 -5.12
N LEU A 80 7.99 2.44 -6.02
CA LEU A 80 9.15 1.54 -5.92
C LEU A 80 9.98 1.79 -4.65
N THR A 81 10.23 3.06 -4.32
CA THR A 81 10.97 3.44 -3.11
C THR A 81 10.18 3.16 -1.84
N ALA A 82 8.86 3.36 -1.83
CA ALA A 82 7.99 3.00 -0.71
C ALA A 82 7.96 1.49 -0.47
N ILE A 83 7.87 0.66 -1.51
CA ILE A 83 7.93 -0.81 -1.41
C ILE A 83 9.27 -1.26 -0.82
N HIS A 84 10.40 -0.76 -1.35
CA HIS A 84 11.72 -1.08 -0.81
C HIS A 84 11.89 -0.63 0.66
N TYR A 85 11.42 0.57 1.00
CA TYR A 85 11.50 1.10 2.36
C TYR A 85 10.61 0.32 3.34
N CYS A 86 9.38 0.01 2.95
CA CYS A 86 8.44 -0.78 3.75
C CYS A 86 8.98 -2.19 4.02
N ASN A 87 9.43 -2.89 2.97
CA ASN A 87 10.02 -4.23 3.12
C ASN A 87 11.25 -4.20 4.05
N ARG A 88 12.17 -3.24 3.87
CA ARG A 88 13.37 -3.14 4.71
C ARG A 88 13.05 -2.76 6.16
N ARG A 89 12.02 -1.95 6.40
CA ARG A 89 11.53 -1.63 7.76
C ARG A 89 10.83 -2.80 8.42
N GLN A 90 9.97 -3.52 7.69
CA GLN A 90 9.28 -4.70 8.22
C GLN A 90 10.29 -5.80 8.58
N GLN A 91 11.25 -6.10 7.69
CA GLN A 91 12.34 -7.04 7.97
C GLN A 91 13.17 -6.65 9.20
N ALA A 92 13.50 -5.36 9.36
CA ALA A 92 14.22 -4.89 10.54
C ALA A 92 13.41 -5.08 11.84
N ILE A 93 12.12 -4.77 11.85
CA ILE A 93 11.26 -4.95 13.04
C ILE A 93 11.05 -6.44 13.33
N SER A 94 10.86 -7.28 12.31
CA SER A 94 10.73 -8.73 12.50
C SER A 94 12.02 -9.36 13.05
N ALA A 95 13.20 -8.81 12.72
CA ALA A 95 14.48 -9.21 13.33
C ALA A 95 14.71 -8.63 14.74
N GLU A 96 14.07 -7.51 15.11
CA GLU A 96 14.02 -7.02 16.50
C GLU A 96 13.05 -7.85 17.38
N GLU A 97 11.87 -8.21 16.86
CA GLU A 97 10.83 -8.96 17.61
C GLU A 97 11.06 -10.48 17.57
N SER A 98 11.85 -10.98 16.61
CA SER A 98 12.32 -12.38 16.55
C SER A 98 13.84 -12.43 16.83
N PRO A 99 14.28 -12.44 18.10
CA PRO A 99 15.66 -12.76 18.43
C PRO A 99 15.90 -14.24 18.13
N VAL A 100 16.26 -14.55 16.88
CA VAL A 100 16.59 -15.91 16.42
C VAL A 100 17.68 -16.45 17.33
N PRO A 101 17.46 -17.57 18.05
CA PRO A 101 18.50 -18.17 18.86
C PRO A 101 19.55 -18.80 17.93
N HIS A 102 20.54 -18.01 17.53
CA HIS A 102 21.80 -18.49 16.95
C HIS A 102 22.68 -19.11 18.07
N ALA A 103 22.10 -20.05 18.82
CA ALA A 103 22.66 -20.66 20.01
C ALA A 103 22.10 -22.10 20.15
N HIS A 104 23.00 -23.08 20.19
CA HIS A 104 22.75 -24.52 20.08
C HIS A 104 22.25 -25.01 18.70
N ARG A 105 22.58 -26.21 18.23
CA ARG A 105 23.65 -27.12 18.68
C ARG A 105 24.43 -27.64 17.47
N ASN A 106 25.77 -27.68 17.52
CA ASN A 106 26.69 -26.98 18.43
C ASN A 106 28.12 -26.84 17.87
N GLU A 107 28.92 -27.87 17.53
CA GLU A 107 28.81 -29.35 17.66
C GLU A 107 27.47 -29.99 17.27
#